data_AF-A0A2H0WXA8-F1
#
_entry.id   AF-A0A2H0WXA8-F1
#
_cell.length_a   1.000
_cell.length_b   1.000
_cell.length_c   1.000
_cell.angle_alpha   90.00
_cell.angle_beta   90.00
_cell.angle_gamma   90.00
#
_symmetry.space_group_name_H-M   'P 1'
#
loop_
_entity.id
_entity.type
_entity.pdbx_description
1 polymer ?
#
loop_
_entity_poly.entity_id
_entity_poly.type
_entity_poly.pdbx_seq_one_letter_code
_entity_poly.pdbx_strand_id
1 'polypeptide(L)' 'MAKNSLKESLKKLKSIIAWFDQQEEVDVEAGLERVKEGAQLIRESRAELKNLENEFEKVKKELGDGADGGKSEKLL' A
#
# COMPACT_ATOMS: atom_id res chain seq x y z
N MET A 1 -5.84 -10.39 15.26
CA MET A 1 -6.44 -9.11 14.81
C MET A 1 -6.80 -9.27 13.35
N ALA A 2 -8.03 -8.93 12.94
CA ALA A 2 -8.44 -9.06 11.54
C ALA A 2 -7.56 -8.15 10.67
N LYS A 3 -6.89 -8.73 9.68
CA LYS A 3 -6.08 -7.95 8.72
C LYS A 3 -7.05 -7.10 7.91
N ASN A 4 -7.00 -5.78 8.11
CA ASN A 4 -7.74 -4.85 7.27
C ASN A 4 -7.27 -5.03 5.82
N SER A 5 -8.20 -5.11 4.88
CA SER A 5 -7.84 -5.10 3.45
C SER A 5 -7.35 -3.72 3.05
N LEU A 6 -6.58 -3.63 1.97
CA LEU A 6 -6.07 -2.36 1.43
C LEU A 6 -7.21 -1.34 1.22
N LYS A 7 -8.36 -1.80 0.74
CA LYS A 7 -9.57 -0.98 0.56
C LYS A 7 -10.04 -0.36 1.87
N GLU A 8 -10.09 -1.15 2.94
CA GLU A 8 -10.53 -0.67 4.25
C GLU A 8 -9.48 0.27 4.88
N SER A 9 -8.19 0.00 4.70
CA SER A 9 -7.11 0.90 5.13
C SER A 9 -7.21 2.26 4.44
N LEU A 10 -7.46 2.29 3.13
CA LEU A 10 -7.67 3.53 2.38
C LEU A 10 -8.92 4.28 2.82
N LYS A 11 -10.03 3.58 3.14
CA LYS A 11 -11.22 4.22 3.70
C LYS A 11 -10.92 4.87 5.05
N LYS A 12 -10.23 4.18 5.95
CA LYS A 12 -9.85 4.73 7.26
C LYS A 12 -8.93 5.94 7.12
N LEU A 13 -7.96 5.92 6.21
CA LEU A 13 -7.12 7.08 5.91
C LEU A 13 -7.95 8.28 5.45
N LYS A 14 -8.96 8.07 4.59
CA LYS A 14 -9.88 9.14 4.19
C LYS A 14 -10.68 9.68 5.38
N SER A 15 -11.13 8.82 6.28
CA SER A 15 -11.83 9.24 7.51
C SER A 15 -10.94 10.07 8.43
N ILE A 16 -9.65 9.74 8.54
CA ILE A 16 -8.68 10.53 9.32
C ILE A 16 -8.53 11.93 8.71
N ILE A 17 -8.37 12.03 7.39
CA ILE A 17 -8.29 13.32 6.69
C ILE A 17 -9.57 14.14 6.91
N ALA A 18 -10.73 13.51 6.69
CA ALA A 18 -12.02 14.17 6.89
C ALA A 18 -12.23 14.64 8.33
N TRP A 19 -11.71 13.91 9.32
CA TRP A 19 -11.74 14.34 10.71
C TRP A 19 -10.95 15.63 10.91
N PHE A 20 -9.73 15.74 10.36
CA PHE A 20 -8.93 16.97 10.42
C PHE A 20 -9.60 18.15 9.71
N ASP A 21 -10.18 17.92 8.53
CA ASP A 21 -10.85 18.97 7.75
C ASP A 21 -12.10 19.53 8.45
N GLN A 22 -12.70 18.77 9.36
CA GLN A 22 -13.89 19.17 10.12
C GLN A 22 -13.56 19.95 11.41
N GLN A 23 -12.29 20.06 11.80
CA GLN A 23 -11.93 20.76 13.02
C GLN A 23 -11.79 22.27 12.75
N GLU A 24 -12.55 23.09 13.49
CA GLU A 24 -12.40 24.54 13.50
C GLU A 24 -11.18 24.96 14.35
N GLU A 25 -11.01 24.30 15.51
CA GLU A 25 -9.78 24.30 16.29
C GLU A 25 -9.34 22.85 16.53
N VAL A 26 -8.07 22.57 16.26
CA VAL A 26 -7.54 21.20 16.38
C VAL A 26 -7.15 20.92 17.83
N ASP A 27 -7.81 19.94 18.45
CA ASP A 27 -7.27 19.25 19.63
C ASP A 27 -5.98 18.51 19.23
N VAL A 28 -4.85 18.99 19.74
CA VAL A 28 -3.52 18.50 19.39
C VAL A 28 -3.28 17.07 19.90
N GLU A 29 -3.83 16.69 21.05
CA GLU A 29 -3.67 15.33 21.59
C GLU A 29 -4.45 14.33 20.74
N ALA A 30 -5.71 14.66 20.42
CA ALA A 30 -6.51 13.86 19.51
C ALA A 30 -5.88 13.79 18.11
N GLY A 31 -5.36 14.92 17.61
CA GLY A 31 -4.67 14.99 16.34
C GLY A 31 -3.44 14.08 16.30
N LEU A 32 -2.63 14.06 17.36
CA LEU A 32 -1.46 13.19 17.45
C LEU A 32 -1.83 11.71 17.39
N GLU A 33 -2.91 11.29 18.06
CA GLU A 33 -3.40 9.91 17.98
C GLU A 33 -3.87 9.54 16.57
N ARG A 34 -4.55 10.45 15.86
CA ARG A 34 -4.94 10.23 14.46
C ARG A 34 -3.76 10.14 13.50
N VAL A 35 -2.71 10.92 13.72
CA VAL A 35 -1.46 10.83 12.94
C VAL A 35 -0.80 9.47 13.16
N LYS A 36 -0.73 8.97 14.40
CA LYS A 36 -0.18 7.64 14.71
C LYS A 36 -0.98 6.53 14.03
N GLU A 37 -2.32 6.61 14.11
CA GLU A 37 -3.22 5.67 13.42
C GLU A 37 -2.97 5.67 11.91
N GLY A 38 -2.90 6.86 11.31
CA GLY A 38 -2.61 7.03 9.87
C GLY A 38 -1.24 6.45 9.49
N ALA A 39 -0.20 6.69 10.29
CA ALA A 39 1.13 6.15 10.05
C ALA A 39 1.14 4.61 10.07
N GLN A 40 0.43 4.00 11.02
CA GLN A 40 0.27 2.56 11.07
C GLN A 40 -0.45 2.02 9.83
N LEU A 41 -1.58 2.63 9.45
CA LEU A 41 -2.35 2.23 8.26
C LEU A 41 -1.51 2.32 6.97
N ILE A 42 -0.69 3.35 6.81
CA ILE A 42 0.22 3.50 5.67
C ILE A 42 1.26 2.37 5.65
N ARG A 43 1.85 2.05 6.81
CA ARG A 43 2.86 0.99 6.92
C ARG A 43 2.27 -0.36 6.51
N GLU A 44 1.09 -0.69 7.01
CA GLU A 44 0.39 -1.93 6.68
C GLU A 44 0.00 -1.99 5.21
N SER A 45 -0.53 -0.88 4.67
CA SER A 45 -0.91 -0.76 3.24
C SER A 45 0.28 -0.97 2.31
N ARG A 46 1.46 -0.41 2.63
CA ARG A 46 2.69 -0.64 1.85
C ARG A 46 3.12 -2.10 1.84
N ALA A 47 2.99 -2.79 2.97
CA ALA A 47 3.30 -4.21 3.05
C ALA A 47 2.33 -5.05 2.21
N GLU A 48 1.03 -4.71 2.21
CA GLU A 48 0.02 -5.38 1.38
C GLU A 48 0.26 -5.15 -0.11
N LEU A 49 0.57 -3.92 -0.52
CA LEU A 49 0.94 -3.59 -1.90
C LEU A 49 2.15 -4.40 -2.39
N LYS A 50 3.20 -4.51 -1.57
CA LYS A 50 4.36 -5.33 -1.91
C LYS A 50 4.00 -6.81 -2.10
N ASN A 51 3.09 -7.33 -1.29
CA ASN A 51 2.62 -8.71 -1.46
C ASN A 51 1.84 -8.86 -2.77
N LEU A 52 0.95 -7.91 -3.10
CA LEU A 52 0.22 -7.90 -4.37
C LEU A 52 1.17 -7.86 -5.57
N GLU A 53 2.18 -6.98 -5.53
CA GLU A 53 3.21 -6.88 -6.58
C GLU A 53 3.94 -8.23 -6.79
N ASN A 54 4.33 -8.90 -5.70
CA ASN A 54 4.97 -10.21 -5.79
C ASN A 54 4.05 -11.28 -6.42
N GLU A 55 2.75 -11.26 -6.12
CA GLU A 55 1.79 -12.17 -6.73
C GLU A 55 1.59 -11.87 -8.23
N PHE A 56 1.53 -10.59 -8.62
CA PHE A 56 1.50 -10.20 -10.04
C PHE A 56 2.73 -10.69 -10.80
N GLU A 57 3.93 -10.58 -10.21
CA GLU A 57 5.17 -11.08 -10.83
C GLU A 57 5.19 -12.60 -10.99
N LYS A 58 4.59 -13.36 -10.07
CA LYS A 58 4.42 -14.81 -10.23
C LYS A 58 3.49 -15.12 -11.40
N VAL A 59 2.34 -14.45 -11.47
CA VAL A 59 1.38 -14.64 -12.55
C VAL A 59 2.01 -14.31 -13.92
N LYS A 60 2.80 -13.24 -14.03
CA LYS A 60 3.54 -12.93 -15.28
C LYS A 60 4.48 -14.07 -15.70
N LYS A 61 5.21 -14.65 -14.75
CA LYS A 61 6.10 -15.79 -15.00
C LYS A 61 5.33 -17.04 -15.45
N GLU A 62 4.18 -17.31 -14.83
CA GLU A 62 3.30 -18.43 -15.19
C GLU A 62 2.67 -18.27 -16.58
N LEU A 63 2.31 -17.03 -16.95
CA LEU A 63 1.75 -16.70 -18.27
C LEU A 63 2.80 -16.71 -19.40
N GLY A 64 4.07 -16.96 -19.10
CA GLY A 64 5.13 -17.07 -20.10
C GLY A 64 5.64 -15.74 -20.63
N ASP A 65 5.34 -14.61 -19.97
CA ASP A 65 5.87 -13.29 -20.30
C ASP A 65 7.32 -13.13 -19.77
N GLY A 66 8.15 -14.12 -20.11
CA GLY A 66 9.58 -13.96 -20.23
C GLY A 66 9.85 -13.05 -21.41
N ALA A 67 9.60 -11.75 -21.24
CA ALA A 67 10.18 -10.73 -22.10
C ALA A 67 11.70 -10.76 -21.87
N ASP A 68 12.30 -11.66 -22.63
CA ASP A 68 13.68 -11.72 -23.08
C ASP A 68 14.34 -10.33 -23.05
N GLY A 69 15.06 -10.06 -21.96
CA GLY A 69 16.17 -9.13 -21.97
C GLY A 69 17.24 -9.76 -22.85
N GLY A 70 17.13 -9.54 -24.16
CA GLY A 70 17.95 -10.17 -25.18
C GLY A 70 19.43 -10.15 -24.83
N LYS A 71 20.03 -11.34 -24.82
CA LYS A 71 21.40 -11.58 -25.25
C LYS A 71 21.45 -12.83 -26.14
N SER A 72 20.83 -12.71 -27.30
CA SER A 72 21.22 -13.44 -28.49
C SER A 72 22.46 -12.79 -29.10
N GLU A 73 23.65 -13.24 -28.69
CA GLU A 73 24.93 -13.28 -29.44
C GLU A 73 26.03 -13.59 -28.40
N LYS A 74 26.80 -14.67 -28.51
CA LYS A 74 27.58 -15.03 -29.70
C LYS A 74 27.85 -16.53 -29.68
N LEU A 75 27.45 -17.20 -30.75
CA LEU A 75 27.97 -18.50 -31.13
C LEU A 75 29.33 -18.25 -31.78
N LEU A 76 30.43 -18.43 -31.05
CA LEU A 76 31.79 -18.67 -31.58
C LEU A 76 32.55 -19.55 -30.60
#